data_AF-A0A914W0N8-F1
#
_entry.id   AF-A0A914W0N8-F1
#
_cell.length_a   1.000
_cell.length_b   1.000
_cell.length_c   1.000
_cell.angle_alpha   90.00
_cell.angle_beta   90.00
_cell.angle_gamma   90.00
#
_symmetry.space_group_name_H-M   'P 1'
#
loop_
_entity.id
_entity.type
_entity.pdbx_description
1 polymer ?
#
loop_
_entity_poly.entity_id
_entity_poly.type
_entity_poly.pdbx_seq_one_letter_code
_entity_poly.pdbx_strand_id
1 'polypeptide(L)'
;MFAELVASPNASLWEWKQLKFNQNEALSLEELKNLEKSQSVSRAKALLLYLTMLTSEEETSSLIKEQIIHNPGYLLDEVIELYHKLLDRRKFMLSDLKPLKSFFSKEQETSSHTQPFKLTRESEGRLRKREMALIIDFMHSLRPLSGFSPDDMFTLFKQFSGQFYFVEGCYRTYLNDGFKKNSLTMVTGEIVSLDNPDQFLERISGKMLDPATQKRLCDSLCIPAMRDLVEPMTVMKMTEREMLAFNLILLYRSQNATDLGFDQQNALIKAKNEVLDDLHQHYCDNNIEEGEVRLGTLILLIPAVLDWSYKRREHSLRARIFDFYNTDEVWNELHELH
;
A
#
# COMPACT_ATOMS: atom_id res chain seq x y z
N MET A 1 -43.34 9.30 18.14
CA MET A 1 -42.44 10.47 18.18
C MET A 1 -40.97 10.13 17.97
N PHE A 2 -40.26 9.39 18.85
CA PHE A 2 -38.86 8.98 18.57
C PHE A 2 -38.77 7.98 17.39
N ALA A 3 -39.74 7.07 17.28
CA ALA A 3 -39.85 6.12 16.16
C ALA A 3 -40.19 6.78 14.79
N GLU A 4 -40.73 8.00 14.78
CA GLU A 4 -41.06 8.72 13.53
C GLU A 4 -39.88 9.56 13.01
N LEU A 5 -38.93 9.91 13.89
CA LEU A 5 -37.72 10.66 13.54
C LEU A 5 -36.60 9.76 12.97
N VAL A 6 -36.55 8.48 13.38
CA VAL A 6 -35.63 7.49 12.82
C VAL A 6 -35.97 7.15 11.35
N ALA A 7 -37.20 7.43 10.91
CA ALA A 7 -37.65 7.17 9.54
C ALA A 7 -37.39 8.34 8.55
N SER A 8 -36.86 9.49 8.99
CA SER A 8 -36.61 10.65 8.12
C SER A 8 -35.12 10.82 7.80
N PRO A 9 -34.67 10.60 6.54
CA PRO A 9 -33.25 10.64 6.18
C PRO A 9 -32.61 12.05 6.23
N ASN A 10 -33.42 13.11 6.39
CA ASN A 10 -33.02 14.49 6.13
C ASN A 10 -33.20 15.45 7.32
N ALA A 11 -33.35 14.96 8.55
CA ALA A 11 -33.46 15.84 9.72
C ALA A 11 -32.15 16.62 9.97
N SER A 12 -32.24 17.94 10.04
CA SER A 12 -31.10 18.85 10.19
C SER A 12 -30.56 18.84 11.63
N LEU A 13 -29.27 19.17 11.79
CA LEU A 13 -28.58 19.23 13.10
C LEU A 13 -29.26 20.19 14.12
N TRP A 14 -30.09 21.12 13.63
CA TRP A 14 -30.85 22.07 14.44
C TRP A 14 -32.11 21.45 15.07
N GLU A 15 -32.79 20.54 14.36
CA GLU A 15 -34.00 19.85 14.87
C GLU A 15 -33.66 18.91 16.04
N TRP A 16 -32.47 18.31 16.03
CA TRP A 16 -31.97 17.48 17.13
C TRP A 16 -31.59 18.28 18.39
N LYS A 17 -31.19 19.55 18.26
CA LYS A 17 -30.89 20.42 19.42
C LYS A 17 -32.15 20.82 20.21
N GLN A 18 -33.32 20.78 19.58
CA GLN A 18 -34.60 21.08 20.24
C GLN A 18 -35.14 19.88 21.06
N LEU A 19 -34.64 18.66 20.85
CA LEU A 19 -35.04 17.46 21.62
C LEU A 19 -34.40 17.35 23.02
N LYS A 20 -33.74 18.40 23.50
CA LYS A 20 -33.41 18.54 24.93
C LYS A 20 -34.66 19.00 25.68
N PHE A 21 -35.43 18.04 26.22
CA PHE A 21 -36.12 18.10 27.51
C PHE A 21 -37.12 16.93 27.58
N ASN A 22 -36.62 15.75 27.92
CA ASN A 22 -37.30 14.80 28.79
C ASN A 22 -36.26 13.75 29.20
N GLN A 23 -35.66 13.97 30.37
CA GLN A 23 -34.91 12.95 31.08
C GLN A 23 -35.90 11.82 31.40
N ASN A 24 -35.74 10.63 30.81
CA ASN A 24 -36.07 9.33 31.43
C ASN A 24 -36.03 8.10 30.50
N GLU A 25 -35.65 8.20 29.23
CA GLU A 25 -35.53 6.99 28.39
C GLU A 25 -34.06 6.72 28.05
N ALA A 26 -33.38 5.96 28.93
CA ALA A 26 -32.14 5.29 28.57
C ALA A 26 -32.48 4.13 27.63
N LEU A 27 -31.86 4.10 26.45
CA LEU A 27 -31.97 2.98 25.52
C LEU A 27 -31.45 1.69 26.17
N SER A 28 -32.13 0.59 25.93
CA SER A 28 -31.69 -0.72 26.40
C SER A 28 -30.43 -1.18 25.64
N LEU A 29 -29.62 -2.04 26.28
CA LEU A 29 -28.40 -2.61 25.70
C LEU A 29 -28.67 -3.35 24.37
N GLU A 30 -29.89 -3.88 24.20
CA GLU A 30 -30.31 -4.64 23.02
C GLU A 30 -30.64 -3.72 21.85
N GLU A 31 -31.17 -2.52 22.11
CA GLU A 31 -31.41 -1.49 21.10
C GLU A 31 -30.09 -0.88 20.59
N LEU A 32 -29.09 -0.74 21.47
CA LEU A 32 -27.73 -0.30 21.08
C LEU A 32 -27.04 -1.33 20.18
N LYS A 33 -27.16 -2.62 20.47
CA LYS A 33 -26.63 -3.71 19.62
C LYS A 33 -27.28 -3.77 18.25
N ASN A 34 -28.54 -3.36 18.14
CA ASN A 34 -29.24 -3.29 16.86
C ASN A 34 -28.87 -2.04 16.04
N LEU A 35 -28.49 -0.93 16.68
CA LEU A 35 -27.93 0.26 16.02
C LEU A 35 -26.50 0.03 15.49
N GLU A 36 -25.71 -0.80 16.16
CA GLU A 36 -24.35 -1.16 15.71
C GLU A 36 -24.37 -1.99 14.41
N LYS A 37 -25.45 -2.73 14.17
CA LYS A 37 -25.68 -3.49 12.93
C LYS A 37 -26.13 -2.61 11.75
N SER A 38 -26.56 -1.37 11.97
CA SER A 38 -27.17 -0.52 10.94
C SER A 38 -26.23 0.59 10.43
N GLN A 39 -25.03 0.25 9.94
CA GLN A 39 -24.09 1.14 9.19
C GLN A 39 -23.87 2.58 9.72
N SER A 40 -24.27 2.88 10.96
CA SER A 40 -24.23 4.20 11.59
C SER A 40 -23.29 4.17 12.79
N VAL A 41 -22.19 3.44 12.61
CA VAL A 41 -21.18 3.13 13.64
C VAL A 41 -20.69 4.40 14.32
N SER A 42 -20.52 5.51 13.59
CA SER A 42 -20.10 6.81 14.15
C SER A 42 -21.14 7.44 15.09
N ARG A 43 -22.45 7.19 14.87
CA ARG A 43 -23.54 7.71 15.72
C ARG A 43 -23.76 6.85 16.95
N ALA A 44 -23.70 5.52 16.82
CA ALA A 44 -23.71 4.61 17.96
C ALA A 44 -22.52 4.84 18.89
N LYS A 45 -21.33 5.09 18.32
CA LYS A 45 -20.10 5.45 19.05
C LYS A 45 -20.21 6.77 19.80
N ALA A 46 -20.77 7.82 19.18
CA ALA A 46 -20.98 9.10 19.86
C ALA A 46 -21.98 8.99 21.03
N LEU A 47 -23.03 8.16 20.88
CA LEU A 47 -23.99 7.88 21.94
C LEU A 47 -23.36 7.07 23.08
N LEU A 48 -22.54 6.07 22.76
CA LEU A 48 -21.80 5.27 23.75
C LEU A 48 -20.80 6.11 24.55
N LEU A 49 -20.08 7.01 23.88
CA LEU A 49 -19.15 7.95 24.53
C LEU A 49 -19.89 8.92 25.47
N TYR A 50 -21.05 9.42 25.04
CA TYR A 50 -21.90 10.28 25.85
C TYR A 50 -22.51 9.55 27.06
N LEU A 51 -22.93 8.29 26.89
CA LEU A 51 -23.44 7.45 27.97
C LEU A 51 -22.34 7.08 28.97
N THR A 52 -21.10 6.82 28.53
CA THR A 52 -19.95 6.57 29.43
C THR A 52 -19.58 7.80 30.25
N MET A 53 -19.80 9.02 29.73
CA MET A 53 -19.61 10.25 30.51
C MET A 53 -20.71 10.48 31.55
N LEU A 54 -21.86 9.82 31.43
CA LEU A 54 -23.02 9.99 32.31
C LEU A 54 -23.15 8.91 33.39
N THR A 55 -22.56 7.73 33.19
CA THR A 55 -22.62 6.63 34.17
C THR A 55 -21.38 6.63 35.06
N SER A 56 -21.55 6.91 36.35
CA SER A 56 -20.47 6.94 37.35
C SER A 56 -20.07 5.56 37.90
N GLU A 57 -20.31 4.49 37.16
CA GLU A 57 -20.07 3.11 37.62
C GLU A 57 -18.73 2.59 37.10
N GLU A 58 -17.83 2.24 38.02
CA GLU A 58 -16.46 1.80 37.76
C GLU A 58 -16.38 0.49 36.96
N GLU A 59 -17.35 -0.42 37.10
CA GLU A 59 -17.34 -1.74 36.45
C GLU A 59 -17.78 -1.69 34.97
N THR A 60 -18.69 -0.80 34.59
CA THR A 60 -18.99 -0.54 33.16
C THR A 60 -17.87 0.23 32.49
N SER A 61 -17.13 1.06 33.25
CA SER A 61 -15.95 1.76 32.76
C SER A 61 -14.81 0.80 32.38
N SER A 62 -14.59 -0.30 33.12
CA SER A 62 -13.49 -1.24 32.82
C SER A 62 -13.77 -2.12 31.61
N LEU A 63 -14.98 -2.67 31.47
CA LEU A 63 -15.40 -3.48 30.32
C LEU A 63 -15.44 -2.67 29.02
N ILE A 64 -15.92 -1.41 29.10
CA ILE A 64 -15.93 -0.50 27.95
C ILE A 64 -14.52 0.03 27.67
N LYS A 65 -13.67 0.27 28.68
CA LYS A 65 -12.25 0.57 28.45
C LYS A 65 -11.55 -0.59 27.77
N GLU A 66 -11.77 -1.85 28.15
CA GLU A 66 -11.19 -3.00 27.44
C GLU A 66 -11.68 -3.12 25.98
N GLN A 67 -12.94 -2.79 25.69
CA GLN A 67 -13.46 -2.77 24.31
C GLN A 67 -13.05 -1.54 23.49
N ILE A 68 -12.88 -0.37 24.12
CA ILE A 68 -12.39 0.86 23.46
C ILE A 68 -10.86 0.83 23.28
N ILE A 69 -10.12 0.18 24.20
CA ILE A 69 -8.66 -0.02 24.11
C ILE A 69 -8.31 -1.09 23.05
N HIS A 70 -9.24 -1.96 22.68
CA HIS A 70 -9.13 -2.86 21.52
C HIS A 70 -10.03 -2.44 20.34
N ASN A 71 -10.08 -1.15 20.04
CA ASN A 71 -10.43 -0.71 18.70
C ASN A 71 -9.13 -0.68 17.88
N PRO A 72 -8.75 -1.74 17.13
CA PRO A 72 -7.65 -1.57 16.19
C PRO A 72 -8.07 -0.41 15.29
N GLY A 73 -7.21 0.58 15.10
CA GLY A 73 -7.46 1.65 14.13
C GLY A 73 -7.79 1.04 12.76
N TYR A 74 -8.28 1.86 11.82
CA TYR A 74 -8.45 1.40 10.44
C TYR A 74 -7.19 0.63 10.01
N LEU A 75 -7.35 -0.55 9.41
CA LEU A 75 -6.24 -1.39 8.97
C LEU A 75 -5.25 -0.59 8.10
N LEU A 76 -5.78 0.35 7.30
CA LEU A 76 -4.96 1.27 6.51
C LEU A 76 -4.10 2.23 7.33
N ASP A 77 -4.54 2.68 8.51
CA ASP A 77 -3.74 3.52 9.39
C ASP A 77 -2.54 2.76 9.94
N GLU A 78 -2.77 1.53 10.41
CA GLU A 78 -1.70 0.62 10.84
C GLU A 78 -0.70 0.37 9.70
N VAL A 79 -1.21 0.11 8.50
CA VAL A 79 -0.37 -0.17 7.32
C VAL A 79 0.47 1.05 6.92
N ILE A 80 -0.07 2.27 7.01
CA ILE A 80 0.69 3.50 6.76
C ILE A 80 1.85 3.62 7.75
N GLU A 81 1.63 3.34 9.04
CA GLU A 81 2.72 3.35 10.03
C GLU A 81 3.79 2.29 9.72
N LEU A 82 3.39 1.08 9.33
CA LEU A 82 4.30 0.01 8.92
C LEU A 82 5.10 0.40 7.67
N TYR A 83 4.45 1.05 6.71
CA TYR A 83 5.10 1.53 5.50
C TYR A 83 6.11 2.65 5.81
N HIS A 84 5.78 3.59 6.69
CA HIS A 84 6.73 4.61 7.14
C HIS A 84 7.95 3.99 7.84
N LYS A 85 7.76 2.96 8.68
CA LYS A 85 8.88 2.20 9.28
C LYS A 85 9.74 1.54 8.21
N LEU A 86 9.13 0.99 7.16
CA LEU A 86 9.86 0.45 6.00
C LEU A 86 10.67 1.54 5.31
N LEU A 87 10.09 2.72 5.05
CA LEU A 87 10.79 3.85 4.43
C LEU A 87 11.99 4.33 5.25
N ASP A 88 11.85 4.39 6.58
CA ASP A 88 12.94 4.81 7.47
C ASP A 88 14.08 3.79 7.50
N ARG A 89 13.76 2.49 7.55
CA ARG A 89 14.76 1.42 7.40
C ARG A 89 15.44 1.48 6.03
N ARG A 90 14.68 1.75 4.96
CA ARG A 90 15.21 1.93 3.62
C ARG A 90 16.23 3.06 3.56
N LYS A 91 15.92 4.24 4.13
CA LYS A 91 16.87 5.37 4.19
C LYS A 91 18.20 4.95 4.82
N PHE A 92 18.14 4.21 5.93
CA PHE A 92 19.32 3.69 6.61
C PHE A 92 20.11 2.73 5.70
N MET A 93 19.45 1.72 5.10
CA MET A 93 20.14 0.77 4.22
C MET A 93 20.74 1.42 2.96
N LEU A 94 20.09 2.45 2.41
CA LEU A 94 20.61 3.20 1.27
C LEU A 94 21.81 4.05 1.65
N SER A 95 21.94 4.44 2.92
CA SER A 95 23.10 5.18 3.41
C SER A 95 24.38 4.33 3.33
N ASP A 96 24.31 3.02 3.60
CA ASP A 96 25.44 2.09 3.47
C ASP A 96 25.92 1.88 2.01
N LEU A 97 25.11 2.28 1.02
CA LEU A 97 25.53 2.29 -0.39
C LEU A 97 26.33 3.55 -0.73
N LYS A 98 26.42 4.53 0.18
CA LYS A 98 27.19 5.75 0.00
C LYS A 98 28.60 5.59 0.58
N PRO A 99 29.61 6.24 -0.01
CA PRO A 99 30.94 6.30 0.60
C PRO A 99 30.86 6.90 2.00
N LEU A 100 31.60 6.35 2.96
CA LEU A 100 31.64 6.82 4.36
C LEU A 100 31.90 8.34 4.47
N LYS A 101 32.70 8.89 3.53
CA LYS A 101 32.98 10.33 3.44
C LYS A 101 31.73 11.21 3.29
N SER A 102 30.67 10.71 2.66
CA SER A 102 29.42 11.44 2.44
C SER A 102 28.61 11.69 3.72
N PHE A 103 28.86 10.91 4.78
CA PHE A 103 28.23 11.07 6.09
C PHE A 103 28.84 12.21 6.90
N PHE A 104 30.05 12.65 6.54
CA PHE A 104 30.77 13.73 7.23
C PHE A 104 30.64 15.08 6.52
N SER A 105 29.92 15.12 5.39
CA SER A 105 29.65 16.35 4.64
C SER A 105 28.53 17.13 5.35
N LYS A 106 28.81 18.38 5.75
CA LYS A 106 27.87 19.30 6.42
C LYS A 106 26.64 19.70 5.59
N GLU A 107 26.50 19.20 4.36
CA GLU A 107 25.35 19.47 3.47
C GLU A 107 24.10 18.64 3.80
N GLN A 108 24.14 17.72 4.78
CA GLN A 108 23.01 16.84 5.09
C GLN A 108 21.96 17.42 6.04
N GLU A 109 22.20 18.56 6.70
CA GLU A 109 21.32 19.03 7.78
C GLU A 109 20.04 19.77 7.33
N THR A 110 19.87 20.07 6.04
CA THR A 110 18.74 20.91 5.57
C THR A 110 17.80 20.27 4.54
N SER A 111 17.99 19.01 4.16
CA SER A 111 17.05 18.35 3.25
C SER A 111 16.72 16.93 3.72
N SER A 112 15.45 16.69 4.01
CA SER A 112 14.82 15.38 4.24
C SER A 112 14.92 14.40 3.05
N HIS A 113 15.73 14.73 2.05
CA HIS A 113 16.02 13.92 0.88
C HIS A 113 17.47 13.47 0.95
N THR A 114 17.69 12.20 1.27
CA THR A 114 18.93 11.50 0.96
C THR A 114 19.33 11.85 -0.48
N GLN A 115 20.49 12.49 -0.67
CA GLN A 115 20.97 12.81 -2.03
C GLN A 115 20.89 11.56 -2.93
N PRO A 116 20.41 11.70 -4.18
CA PRO A 116 20.24 10.60 -5.12
C PRO A 116 21.51 9.77 -5.27
N PHE A 117 21.38 8.44 -5.21
CA PHE A 117 22.50 7.53 -5.46
C PHE A 117 22.39 6.92 -6.86
N LYS A 118 23.46 7.10 -7.64
CA LYS A 118 23.60 6.54 -8.99
C LYS A 118 23.82 5.04 -8.92
N LEU A 119 22.86 4.27 -9.43
CA LEU A 119 22.95 2.82 -9.48
C LEU A 119 24.07 2.34 -10.42
N THR A 120 24.70 1.25 -10.01
CA THR A 120 25.67 0.44 -10.75
C THR A 120 25.24 -1.03 -10.71
N ARG A 121 25.69 -1.85 -11.65
CA ARG A 121 25.40 -3.29 -11.71
C ARG A 121 25.65 -4.03 -10.39
N GLU A 122 26.74 -3.73 -9.68
CA GLU A 122 27.05 -4.37 -8.39
C GLU A 122 26.12 -3.90 -7.26
N SER A 123 25.85 -2.60 -7.20
CA SER A 123 24.95 -2.03 -6.18
C SER A 123 23.49 -2.46 -6.39
N GLU A 124 23.11 -2.77 -7.63
CA GLU A 124 21.75 -3.16 -8.01
C GLU A 124 21.34 -4.49 -7.38
N GLY A 125 22.19 -5.52 -7.49
CA GLY A 125 21.92 -6.81 -6.84
C GLY A 125 21.84 -6.71 -5.31
N ARG A 126 22.72 -5.93 -4.68
CA ARG A 126 22.69 -5.69 -3.22
C ARG A 126 21.43 -4.95 -2.79
N LEU A 127 21.05 -3.92 -3.53
CA LEU A 127 19.83 -3.14 -3.29
C LEU A 127 18.61 -4.03 -3.39
N ARG A 128 18.54 -4.89 -4.41
CA ARG A 128 17.42 -5.80 -4.63
C ARG A 128 17.20 -6.74 -3.45
N LYS A 129 18.23 -7.41 -2.95
CA LYS A 129 18.13 -8.28 -1.76
C LYS A 129 17.60 -7.54 -0.53
N ARG A 130 18.08 -6.31 -0.33
CA ARG A 130 17.66 -5.43 0.76
C ARG A 130 16.19 -5.02 0.65
N GLU A 131 15.72 -4.66 -0.54
CA GLU A 131 14.31 -4.37 -0.79
C GLU A 131 13.42 -5.59 -0.55
N MET A 132 13.86 -6.79 -0.95
CA MET A 132 13.12 -8.02 -0.66
C MET A 132 12.99 -8.27 0.85
N ALA A 133 14.07 -8.09 1.62
CA ALA A 133 14.03 -8.21 3.07
C ALA A 133 13.07 -7.21 3.72
N LEU A 134 13.03 -5.96 3.24
CA LEU A 134 12.07 -4.97 3.72
C LEU A 134 10.61 -5.37 3.44
N ILE A 135 10.33 -5.90 2.25
CA ILE A 135 8.98 -6.35 1.89
C ILE A 135 8.57 -7.54 2.77
N ILE A 136 9.49 -8.48 3.05
CA ILE A 136 9.26 -9.61 3.96
C ILE A 136 8.93 -9.10 5.37
N ASP A 137 9.75 -8.19 5.92
CA ASP A 137 9.52 -7.57 7.23
C ASP A 137 8.16 -6.85 7.29
N PHE A 138 7.80 -6.12 6.24
CA PHE A 138 6.51 -5.45 6.12
C PHE A 138 5.36 -6.47 6.11
N MET A 139 5.44 -7.52 5.30
CA MET A 139 4.42 -8.57 5.25
C MET A 139 4.24 -9.28 6.59
N HIS A 140 5.33 -9.62 7.29
CA HIS A 140 5.26 -10.22 8.63
C HIS A 140 4.61 -9.32 9.67
N SER A 141 4.63 -8.01 9.44
CA SER A 141 4.01 -7.04 10.35
C SER A 141 2.51 -6.85 10.08
N LEU A 142 1.96 -7.40 9.00
CA LEU A 142 0.54 -7.27 8.68
C LEU A 142 -0.29 -8.24 9.54
N ARG A 143 -1.17 -7.69 10.38
CA ARG A 143 -2.09 -8.47 11.23
C ARG A 143 -2.83 -9.61 10.49
N PRO A 144 -3.37 -9.43 9.27
CA PRO A 144 -4.05 -10.52 8.56
C PRO A 144 -3.17 -11.74 8.23
N LEU A 145 -1.85 -11.58 8.28
CA LEU A 145 -0.87 -12.62 7.94
C LEU A 145 -0.19 -13.24 9.19
N SER A 146 -0.51 -12.77 10.40
CA SER A 146 0.22 -13.18 11.62
C SER A 146 0.14 -14.67 11.95
N GLY A 147 -0.83 -15.40 11.39
CA GLY A 147 -1.01 -16.84 11.58
C GLY A 147 -0.57 -17.71 10.39
N PHE A 148 0.03 -17.12 9.34
CA PHE A 148 0.43 -17.86 8.15
C PHE A 148 1.73 -18.61 8.42
N SER A 149 1.85 -19.82 7.87
CA SER A 149 3.10 -20.58 7.95
C SER A 149 4.19 -19.92 7.10
N PRO A 150 5.48 -20.23 7.33
CA PRO A 150 6.56 -19.74 6.46
C PRO A 150 6.36 -20.08 4.98
N ASP A 151 5.83 -21.26 4.67
CA ASP A 151 5.57 -21.70 3.29
C ASP A 151 4.41 -20.92 2.65
N ASP A 152 3.35 -20.64 3.42
CA ASP A 152 2.23 -19.80 2.95
C ASP A 152 2.71 -18.36 2.70
N MET A 153 3.51 -17.81 3.62
CA MET A 153 4.10 -16.48 3.50
C MET A 153 5.01 -16.37 2.28
N PHE A 154 5.82 -17.40 2.04
CA PHE A 154 6.70 -17.48 0.88
C PHE A 154 5.90 -17.53 -0.42
N THR A 155 4.82 -18.32 -0.47
CA THR A 155 3.91 -18.39 -1.62
C THR A 155 3.32 -17.02 -1.96
N LEU A 156 2.82 -16.29 -0.96
CA LEU A 156 2.32 -14.93 -1.15
C LEU A 156 3.43 -13.96 -1.60
N PHE A 157 4.59 -14.05 -0.96
CA PHE A 157 5.73 -13.16 -1.23
C PHE A 157 6.24 -13.27 -2.67
N LYS A 158 6.35 -14.49 -3.23
CA LYS A 158 6.78 -14.69 -4.63
C LYS A 158 5.92 -13.92 -5.62
N GLN A 159 4.61 -13.86 -5.38
CA GLN A 159 3.67 -13.20 -6.27
C GLN A 159 3.60 -11.69 -6.01
N PHE A 160 3.61 -11.29 -4.74
CA PHE A 160 3.38 -9.91 -4.32
C PHE A 160 4.62 -9.02 -4.45
N SER A 161 5.83 -9.51 -4.14
CA SER A 161 7.04 -8.69 -4.04
C SER A 161 7.34 -7.85 -5.29
N GLY A 162 7.18 -8.46 -6.47
CA GLY A 162 7.34 -7.77 -7.74
C GLY A 162 6.27 -6.71 -8.00
N GLN A 163 5.02 -7.00 -7.63
CA GLN A 163 3.89 -6.09 -7.77
C GLN A 163 4.05 -4.89 -6.82
N PHE A 164 4.43 -5.14 -5.57
CA PHE A 164 4.71 -4.09 -4.59
C PHE A 164 5.80 -3.15 -5.07
N TYR A 165 6.96 -3.70 -5.45
CA TYR A 165 8.08 -2.91 -5.94
C TYR A 165 7.71 -2.08 -7.18
N PHE A 166 6.87 -2.64 -8.07
CA PHE A 166 6.40 -1.97 -9.27
C PHE A 166 5.45 -0.82 -8.98
N VAL A 167 4.38 -1.07 -8.22
CA VAL A 167 3.38 -0.06 -7.87
C VAL A 167 4.04 1.08 -7.10
N GLU A 168 4.90 0.77 -6.14
CA GLU A 168 5.65 1.76 -5.37
C GLU A 168 6.62 2.56 -6.27
N GLY A 169 7.28 1.92 -7.23
CA GLY A 169 8.12 2.57 -8.23
C GLY A 169 7.36 3.52 -9.15
N CYS A 170 6.18 3.12 -9.62
CA CYS A 170 5.28 3.98 -10.39
C CYS A 170 4.76 5.15 -9.56
N TYR A 171 4.43 4.92 -8.30
CA TYR A 171 3.99 5.96 -7.38
C TYR A 171 5.08 7.02 -7.13
N ARG A 172 6.33 6.59 -6.86
CA ARG A 172 7.49 7.50 -6.75
C ARG A 172 7.71 8.29 -8.04
N THR A 173 7.55 7.63 -9.18
CA THR A 173 7.68 8.27 -10.50
C THR A 173 6.61 9.32 -10.70
N TYR A 174 5.36 9.04 -10.35
CA TYR A 174 4.27 10.01 -10.35
C TYR A 174 4.58 11.21 -9.44
N LEU A 175 5.02 10.99 -8.20
CA LEU A 175 5.37 12.08 -7.25
C LEU A 175 6.47 13.02 -7.77
N ASN A 176 7.28 12.58 -8.72
CA ASN A 176 8.38 13.37 -9.30
C ASN A 176 8.04 13.93 -10.70
N ASP A 177 6.76 14.00 -11.08
CA ASP A 177 6.26 14.38 -12.41
C ASP A 177 6.83 13.51 -13.55
N GLY A 178 7.13 12.24 -13.27
CA GLY A 178 7.82 11.38 -14.21
C GLY A 178 7.10 11.21 -15.53
N PHE A 179 5.76 11.23 -15.55
CA PHE A 179 4.98 11.18 -16.79
C PHE A 179 5.23 12.39 -17.68
N LYS A 180 5.19 13.60 -17.11
CA LYS A 180 5.45 14.84 -17.84
C LYS A 180 6.91 14.95 -18.28
N LYS A 181 7.84 14.45 -17.48
CA LYS A 181 9.29 14.50 -17.73
C LYS A 181 9.81 13.33 -18.56
N ASN A 182 8.94 12.40 -18.95
CA ASN A 182 9.29 11.11 -19.56
C ASN A 182 10.47 10.43 -18.83
N SER A 183 10.36 10.29 -17.52
CA SER A 183 11.44 9.81 -16.65
C SER A 183 10.95 8.91 -15.54
N LEU A 184 11.76 7.93 -15.15
CA LEU A 184 11.51 7.04 -14.02
C LEU A 184 12.23 7.53 -12.76
N THR A 185 11.64 7.31 -11.59
CA THR A 185 12.29 7.54 -10.30
C THR A 185 12.66 6.22 -9.63
N MET A 186 13.96 5.96 -9.52
CA MET A 186 14.50 4.78 -8.87
C MET A 186 14.29 4.86 -7.35
N VAL A 187 14.32 3.71 -6.67
CA VAL A 187 14.26 3.64 -5.19
C VAL A 187 15.42 4.39 -4.51
N THR A 188 16.53 4.59 -5.22
CA THR A 188 17.69 5.37 -4.76
C THR A 188 17.51 6.88 -4.90
N GLY A 189 16.37 7.34 -5.43
CA GLY A 189 16.11 8.73 -5.79
C GLY A 189 16.73 9.17 -7.11
N GLU A 190 17.45 8.29 -7.82
CA GLU A 190 17.95 8.59 -9.16
C GLU A 190 16.81 8.75 -10.16
N ILE A 191 16.84 9.83 -10.95
CA ILE A 191 15.90 10.08 -12.03
C ILE A 191 16.53 9.62 -13.34
N VAL A 192 15.87 8.69 -14.04
CA VAL A 192 16.31 8.12 -15.32
C VAL A 192 15.40 8.63 -16.42
N SER A 193 15.94 9.43 -17.35
CA SER A 193 15.20 9.86 -18.54
C SER A 193 15.00 8.69 -19.51
N LEU A 194 13.78 8.53 -20.01
CA LEU A 194 13.44 7.55 -21.05
C LEU A 194 13.74 8.06 -22.46
N ASP A 195 13.98 9.37 -22.63
CA ASP A 195 14.43 9.93 -23.92
C ASP A 195 15.89 9.54 -24.20
N ASN A 196 16.70 9.41 -23.15
CA ASN A 196 18.10 9.03 -23.25
C ASN A 196 18.51 8.11 -22.07
N PRO A 197 18.09 6.83 -22.09
CA PRO A 197 18.37 5.88 -21.02
C PRO A 197 19.82 5.36 -21.06
N ASP A 198 20.60 5.67 -22.10
CA ASP A 198 21.89 5.04 -22.40
C ASP A 198 22.88 5.12 -21.23
N GLN A 199 23.01 6.31 -20.60
CA GLN A 199 23.92 6.48 -19.45
C GLN A 199 23.53 5.64 -18.23
N PHE A 200 22.23 5.36 -18.06
CA PHE A 200 21.76 4.48 -17.01
C PHE A 200 22.02 3.03 -17.40
N LEU A 201 21.64 2.64 -18.62
CA LEU A 201 21.82 1.29 -19.14
C LEU A 201 23.28 0.88 -19.11
N GLU A 202 24.22 1.70 -19.58
CA GLU A 202 25.67 1.43 -19.55
C GLU A 202 26.20 1.10 -18.14
N ARG A 203 25.59 1.64 -17.08
CA ARG A 203 26.04 1.39 -15.70
C ARG A 203 25.47 0.12 -15.09
N ILE A 204 24.29 -0.30 -15.54
CA ILE A 204 23.58 -1.44 -14.97
C ILE A 204 23.68 -2.69 -15.83
N SER A 205 23.93 -2.53 -17.13
CA SER A 205 23.89 -3.60 -18.11
C SER A 205 25.18 -4.42 -18.17
N GLY A 206 25.05 -5.68 -18.56
CA GLY A 206 26.20 -6.51 -18.94
C GLY A 206 26.72 -6.20 -20.34
N LYS A 207 27.96 -6.63 -20.61
CA LYS A 207 28.69 -6.33 -21.86
C LYS A 207 28.16 -7.09 -23.09
N MET A 208 27.19 -8.00 -22.94
CA MET A 208 26.80 -8.93 -24.00
C MET A 208 25.74 -8.38 -24.97
N LEU A 209 25.03 -7.30 -24.62
CA LEU A 209 23.95 -6.76 -25.45
C LEU A 209 24.36 -5.46 -26.14
N ASP A 210 24.03 -5.34 -27.42
CA ASP A 210 24.17 -4.07 -28.14
C ASP A 210 23.21 -3.00 -27.57
N PRO A 211 23.58 -1.71 -27.60
CA PRO A 211 22.76 -0.64 -27.01
C PRO A 211 21.31 -0.59 -27.50
N ALA A 212 21.05 -0.90 -28.77
CA ALA A 212 19.69 -0.87 -29.31
C ALA A 212 18.82 -1.98 -28.71
N THR A 213 19.39 -3.15 -28.46
CA THR A 213 18.69 -4.25 -27.76
C THR A 213 18.46 -3.91 -26.28
N GLN A 214 19.44 -3.30 -25.60
CA GLN A 214 19.28 -2.85 -24.21
C GLN A 214 18.12 -1.84 -24.07
N LYS A 215 18.08 -0.85 -24.99
CA LYS A 215 17.00 0.14 -25.04
C LYS A 215 15.64 -0.52 -25.29
N ARG A 216 15.53 -1.44 -26.25
CA ARG A 216 14.26 -2.14 -26.53
C ARG A 216 13.76 -2.96 -25.34
N LEU A 217 14.66 -3.62 -24.62
CA LEU A 217 14.32 -4.34 -23.40
C LEU A 217 13.78 -3.40 -22.32
N CYS A 218 14.45 -2.27 -22.08
CA CYS A 218 14.00 -1.24 -21.15
C CYS A 218 12.63 -0.66 -21.56
N ASP A 219 12.50 -0.19 -22.80
CA ASP A 219 11.28 0.42 -23.34
C ASP A 219 10.07 -0.53 -23.23
N SER A 220 10.28 -1.83 -23.45
CA SER A 220 9.22 -2.85 -23.41
C SER A 220 8.53 -3.00 -22.05
N LEU A 221 9.20 -2.61 -20.96
CA LEU A 221 8.64 -2.61 -19.61
C LEU A 221 8.25 -1.20 -19.15
N CYS A 222 9.09 -0.21 -19.46
CA CYS A 222 8.97 1.14 -18.92
C CYS A 222 7.84 1.92 -19.60
N ILE A 223 7.72 1.87 -20.93
CA ILE A 223 6.68 2.66 -21.65
C ILE A 223 5.27 2.20 -21.26
N PRO A 224 4.95 0.89 -21.23
CA PRO A 224 3.64 0.44 -20.75
C PRO A 224 3.40 0.84 -19.29
N ALA A 225 4.41 0.76 -18.41
CA ALA A 225 4.25 1.19 -17.03
C ALA A 225 3.90 2.68 -16.89
N MET A 226 4.53 3.54 -17.70
CA MET A 226 4.24 4.97 -17.73
C MET A 226 2.80 5.26 -18.13
N ARG A 227 2.32 4.60 -19.20
CA ARG A 227 0.97 4.79 -19.75
C ARG A 227 -0.12 4.13 -18.90
N ASP A 228 0.12 2.89 -18.48
CA ASP A 228 -0.93 2.04 -17.90
C ASP A 228 -1.05 2.21 -16.38
N LEU A 229 -0.07 2.85 -15.73
CA LEU A 229 -0.10 3.06 -14.27
C LEU A 229 0.29 4.48 -13.84
N VAL A 230 1.41 5.03 -14.32
CA VAL A 230 1.86 6.37 -13.88
C VAL A 230 0.92 7.49 -14.36
N GLU A 231 0.45 7.43 -15.60
CA GLU A 231 -0.54 8.37 -16.13
C GLU A 231 -1.87 8.32 -15.36
N PRO A 232 -2.53 7.16 -15.17
CA PRO A 232 -3.71 7.06 -14.32
C PRO A 232 -3.50 7.59 -12.90
N MET A 233 -2.38 7.24 -12.25
CA MET A 233 -2.00 7.78 -10.94
C MET A 233 -1.92 9.31 -10.94
N THR A 234 -1.40 9.89 -12.03
CA THR A 234 -1.28 11.34 -12.22
C THR A 234 -2.65 11.98 -12.38
N VAL A 235 -3.51 11.42 -13.25
CA VAL A 235 -4.85 11.94 -13.54
C VAL A 235 -5.73 11.89 -12.29
N MET A 236 -5.73 10.78 -11.56
CA MET A 236 -6.54 10.64 -10.35
C MET A 236 -5.90 11.29 -9.12
N LYS A 237 -4.66 11.80 -9.22
CA LYS A 237 -3.87 12.31 -8.09
C LYS A 237 -3.82 11.30 -6.95
N MET A 238 -3.28 10.12 -7.23
CA MET A 238 -3.28 9.02 -6.28
C MET A 238 -2.60 9.43 -4.95
N THR A 239 -3.21 9.08 -3.83
CA THR A 239 -2.65 9.33 -2.49
C THR A 239 -1.79 8.15 -2.02
N GLU A 240 -0.98 8.35 -0.99
CA GLU A 240 -0.19 7.26 -0.40
C GLU A 240 -1.10 6.16 0.18
N ARG A 241 -2.19 6.57 0.84
CA ARG A 241 -3.22 5.64 1.37
C ARG A 241 -3.82 4.78 0.26
N GLU A 242 -4.14 5.38 -0.88
CA GLU A 242 -4.66 4.64 -2.05
C GLU A 242 -3.63 3.69 -2.64
N MET A 243 -2.37 4.12 -2.74
CA MET A 243 -1.28 3.28 -3.21
C MET A 243 -1.07 2.06 -2.30
N LEU A 244 -1.13 2.25 -0.98
CA LEU A 244 -1.02 1.16 -0.01
C LEU A 244 -2.23 0.24 -0.04
N ALA A 245 -3.44 0.80 -0.07
CA ALA A 245 -4.67 0.01 -0.24
C ALA A 245 -4.63 -0.83 -1.52
N PHE A 246 -4.17 -0.25 -2.63
CA PHE A 246 -4.02 -0.96 -3.89
C PHE A 246 -3.02 -2.11 -3.80
N ASN A 247 -1.86 -1.89 -3.14
CA ASN A 247 -0.90 -2.96 -2.87
C ASN A 247 -1.49 -4.08 -2.00
N LEU A 248 -2.26 -3.75 -0.96
CA LEU A 248 -2.91 -4.76 -0.12
C LEU A 248 -4.00 -5.52 -0.88
N ILE A 249 -4.78 -4.84 -1.72
CA ILE A 249 -5.77 -5.47 -2.59
C ILE A 249 -5.07 -6.46 -3.52
N LEU A 250 -3.89 -6.12 -4.05
CA LEU A 250 -3.06 -7.03 -4.86
C LEU A 250 -2.51 -8.20 -4.06
N LEU A 251 -2.03 -7.98 -2.83
CA LEU A 251 -1.52 -9.01 -1.91
C LEU A 251 -2.61 -10.04 -1.55
N TYR A 252 -3.78 -9.56 -1.14
CA TYR A 252 -4.88 -10.38 -0.61
C TYR A 252 -5.77 -11.01 -1.68
N ARG A 253 -5.28 -11.15 -2.91
CA ARG A 253 -5.98 -11.87 -3.97
C ARG A 253 -5.87 -13.37 -3.73
N SER A 254 -7.01 -14.04 -3.64
CA SER A 254 -7.08 -15.50 -3.54
C SER A 254 -6.39 -16.22 -4.71
N GLN A 255 -6.31 -15.57 -5.87
CA GLN A 255 -5.60 -16.08 -7.05
C GLN A 255 -4.09 -16.14 -6.87
N ASN A 256 -3.53 -15.41 -5.89
CA ASN A 256 -2.11 -15.50 -5.57
C ASN A 256 -1.75 -16.71 -4.69
N ALA A 257 -2.76 -17.51 -4.37
CA ALA A 257 -2.78 -18.40 -3.22
C ALA A 257 -3.56 -19.69 -3.52
N THR A 258 -3.48 -20.19 -4.77
CA THR A 258 -4.15 -21.44 -5.17
C THR A 258 -3.75 -22.62 -4.28
N ASP A 259 -2.53 -22.57 -3.74
CA ASP A 259 -1.94 -23.63 -2.94
C ASP A 259 -2.19 -23.43 -1.43
N LEU A 260 -2.83 -22.32 -1.04
CA LEU A 260 -3.18 -22.06 0.35
C LEU A 260 -4.44 -22.83 0.78
N GLY A 261 -4.50 -23.20 2.05
CA GLY A 261 -5.67 -23.81 2.67
C GLY A 261 -6.90 -22.88 2.69
N PHE A 262 -8.07 -23.47 2.87
CA PHE A 262 -9.36 -22.77 2.90
C PHE A 262 -9.40 -21.63 3.93
N ASP A 263 -8.84 -21.85 5.12
CA ASP A 263 -8.82 -20.86 6.19
C ASP A 263 -7.96 -19.64 5.85
N GLN A 264 -6.79 -19.87 5.26
CA GLN A 264 -5.90 -18.81 4.77
C GLN A 264 -6.57 -18.02 3.64
N GLN A 265 -7.19 -18.70 2.66
CA GLN A 265 -7.91 -18.02 1.58
C GLN A 265 -9.05 -17.15 2.12
N ASN A 266 -9.81 -17.65 3.10
CA ASN A 266 -10.86 -16.87 3.77
C ASN A 266 -10.29 -15.67 4.53
N ALA A 267 -9.14 -15.82 5.19
CA ALA A 267 -8.46 -14.72 5.88
C ALA A 267 -8.07 -13.61 4.88
N LEU A 268 -7.51 -13.98 3.72
CA LEU A 268 -7.17 -13.02 2.66
C LEU A 268 -8.41 -12.31 2.10
N ILE A 269 -9.50 -13.04 1.85
CA ILE A 269 -10.75 -12.43 1.36
C ILE A 269 -11.30 -11.43 2.37
N LYS A 270 -11.31 -11.78 3.66
CA LYS A 270 -11.76 -10.86 4.73
C LYS A 270 -10.88 -9.62 4.81
N ALA A 271 -9.56 -9.79 4.79
CA ALA A 271 -8.60 -8.69 4.83
C ALA A 271 -8.74 -7.75 3.63
N LYS A 272 -8.93 -8.31 2.42
CA LYS A 272 -9.18 -7.51 1.22
C LYS A 272 -10.47 -6.69 1.34
N ASN A 273 -11.55 -7.28 1.85
CA ASN A 273 -12.81 -6.57 2.03
C ASN A 273 -12.67 -5.47 3.10
N GLU A 274 -11.97 -5.74 4.19
CA GLU A 274 -11.65 -4.75 5.23
C GLU A 274 -10.88 -3.56 4.64
N VAL A 275 -9.88 -3.79 3.78
CA VAL A 275 -9.16 -2.71 3.08
C VAL A 275 -10.09 -1.87 2.19
N LEU A 276 -11.02 -2.51 1.47
CA LEU A 276 -11.97 -1.82 0.60
C LEU A 276 -12.96 -0.97 1.41
N ASP A 277 -13.48 -1.54 2.50
CA ASP A 277 -14.41 -0.88 3.41
C ASP A 277 -13.73 0.31 4.10
N ASP A 278 -12.49 0.15 4.57
CA ASP A 278 -11.68 1.20 5.19
C ASP A 278 -11.41 2.35 4.21
N LEU A 279 -11.04 2.03 2.97
CA LEU A 279 -10.78 3.04 1.95
C LEU A 279 -12.06 3.80 1.56
N HIS A 280 -13.18 3.08 1.44
CA HIS A 280 -14.48 3.69 1.18
C HIS A 280 -14.91 4.61 2.33
N GLN A 281 -14.79 4.14 3.58
CA GLN A 281 -15.08 4.93 4.77
C GLN A 281 -14.21 6.18 4.83
N HIS A 282 -12.92 6.06 4.49
CA HIS A 282 -12.02 7.21 4.40
C HIS A 282 -12.53 8.27 3.40
N TYR A 283 -13.04 7.85 2.24
CA TYR A 283 -13.64 8.78 1.27
C TYR A 283 -14.89 9.46 1.83
N CYS A 284 -15.77 8.71 2.50
CA CYS A 284 -16.95 9.28 3.16
C CYS A 284 -16.58 10.31 4.23
N ASP A 285 -15.64 9.96 5.13
CA ASP A 285 -15.25 10.80 6.26
C ASP A 285 -14.57 12.10 5.82
N ASN A 286 -13.87 12.07 4.68
CA ASN A 286 -13.18 13.23 4.12
C ASN A 286 -13.99 13.98 3.04
N ASN A 287 -15.26 13.60 2.82
CA ASN A 287 -16.14 14.18 1.80
C ASN A 287 -15.50 14.20 0.40
N ILE A 288 -14.80 13.12 0.04
CA ILE A 288 -14.23 12.98 -1.30
C ILE A 288 -15.39 12.76 -2.28
N GLU A 289 -15.51 13.67 -3.23
CA GLU A 289 -16.52 13.60 -4.29
C GLU A 289 -16.36 12.30 -5.10
N GLU A 290 -17.49 11.63 -5.37
CA GLU A 290 -17.53 10.36 -6.11
C GLU A 290 -16.57 9.28 -5.57
N GLY A 291 -16.46 9.13 -4.25
CA GLY A 291 -15.59 8.14 -3.59
C GLY A 291 -15.74 6.70 -4.14
N GLU A 292 -16.95 6.27 -4.47
CA GLU A 292 -17.21 4.96 -5.10
C GLU A 292 -16.58 4.84 -6.49
N VAL A 293 -16.70 5.89 -7.32
CA VAL A 293 -16.10 5.95 -8.67
C VAL A 293 -14.58 5.94 -8.55
N ARG A 294 -14.04 6.66 -7.56
CA ARG A 294 -12.60 6.68 -7.26
C ARG A 294 -12.09 5.30 -6.84
N LEU A 295 -12.82 4.59 -5.98
CA LEU A 295 -12.51 3.21 -5.59
C LEU A 295 -12.55 2.27 -6.81
N GLY A 296 -13.59 2.38 -7.64
CA GLY A 296 -13.70 1.60 -8.88
C GLY A 296 -12.54 1.87 -9.83
N THR A 297 -12.14 3.13 -9.99
CA THR A 297 -10.99 3.53 -10.81
C THR A 297 -9.69 2.89 -10.32
N LEU A 298 -9.48 2.83 -9.00
CA LEU A 298 -8.32 2.15 -8.40
C LEU A 298 -8.29 0.66 -8.75
N ILE A 299 -9.42 -0.03 -8.63
CA ILE A 299 -9.56 -1.46 -8.92
C ILE A 299 -9.31 -1.74 -10.42
N LEU A 300 -9.69 -0.83 -11.30
CA LEU A 300 -9.47 -0.95 -12.75
C LEU A 300 -7.99 -0.91 -13.14
N LEU A 301 -7.07 -0.54 -12.24
CA LEU A 301 -5.62 -0.59 -12.47
C LEU A 301 -5.02 -1.99 -12.25
N ILE A 302 -5.75 -2.92 -11.60
CA ILE A 302 -5.25 -4.27 -11.29
C ILE A 302 -4.76 -5.02 -12.55
N PRO A 303 -5.49 -5.04 -13.69
CA PRO A 303 -5.05 -5.75 -14.89
C PRO A 303 -3.70 -5.25 -15.42
N ALA A 304 -3.42 -3.95 -15.33
CA ALA A 304 -2.15 -3.38 -15.77
C ALA A 304 -0.97 -3.93 -14.97
N VAL A 305 -1.13 -4.05 -13.64
CA VAL A 305 -0.10 -4.63 -12.76
C VAL A 305 0.11 -6.13 -13.03
N LEU A 306 -0.96 -6.86 -13.34
CA LEU A 306 -0.87 -8.28 -13.68
C LEU A 306 -0.16 -8.52 -15.01
N ASP A 307 -0.54 -7.79 -16.05
CA ASP A 307 0.09 -7.86 -17.36
C ASP A 307 1.57 -7.48 -17.28
N TRP A 308 1.90 -6.42 -16.53
CA TRP A 308 3.28 -6.06 -16.25
C TRP A 308 4.03 -7.16 -15.50
N SER A 309 3.41 -7.81 -14.51
CA SER A 309 4.04 -8.90 -13.75
C SER A 309 4.34 -10.13 -14.62
N TYR A 310 3.51 -10.39 -15.63
CA TYR A 310 3.75 -11.42 -16.64
C TYR A 310 4.92 -11.03 -17.56
N LYS A 311 4.87 -9.83 -18.15
CA LYS A 311 5.94 -9.30 -19.02
C LYS A 311 7.28 -9.22 -18.30
N ARG A 312 7.27 -8.83 -17.01
CA ARG A 312 8.48 -8.82 -16.18
C ARG A 312 9.10 -10.20 -16.07
N ARG A 313 8.31 -11.25 -15.85
CA ARG A 313 8.84 -12.63 -15.77
C ARG A 313 9.54 -13.04 -17.06
N GLU A 314 8.91 -12.78 -18.21
CA GLU A 314 9.54 -13.03 -19.51
C GLU A 314 10.81 -12.18 -19.73
N HIS A 315 10.78 -10.92 -19.32
CA HIS A 315 11.93 -10.04 -19.37
C HIS A 315 13.04 -10.56 -18.45
N SER A 316 12.70 -11.09 -17.28
CA SER A 316 13.66 -11.66 -16.34
C SER A 316 14.37 -12.87 -16.90
N LEU A 317 13.65 -13.74 -17.61
CA LEU A 317 14.23 -14.87 -18.30
C LEU A 317 15.17 -14.41 -19.43
N ARG A 318 14.74 -13.45 -20.25
CA ARG A 318 15.56 -12.88 -21.33
C ARG A 318 16.82 -12.22 -20.80
N ALA A 319 16.69 -11.39 -19.78
CA ALA A 319 17.81 -10.72 -19.14
C ALA A 319 18.82 -11.71 -18.55
N ARG A 320 18.37 -12.85 -18.00
CA ARG A 320 19.26 -13.93 -17.56
C ARG A 320 20.03 -14.55 -18.73
N ILE A 321 19.35 -14.88 -19.83
CA ILE A 321 19.97 -15.48 -21.02
C ILE A 321 21.04 -14.57 -21.62
N PHE A 322 20.81 -13.25 -21.60
CA PHE A 322 21.69 -12.26 -22.21
C PHE A 322 22.62 -11.54 -21.23
N ASP A 323 22.77 -12.03 -19.99
CA ASP A 323 23.58 -11.41 -18.93
C ASP A 323 23.30 -9.91 -18.72
N PHE A 324 22.04 -9.50 -18.84
CA PHE A 324 21.68 -8.08 -18.84
C PHE A 324 21.84 -7.44 -17.46
N TYR A 325 21.59 -8.14 -16.36
CA TYR A 325 21.88 -7.67 -14.99
C TYR A 325 22.36 -8.82 -14.12
N ASN A 326 22.82 -8.50 -12.90
CA ASN A 326 23.25 -9.54 -11.96
C ASN A 326 22.05 -10.37 -11.48
N THR A 327 22.05 -11.66 -11.80
CA THR A 327 21.05 -12.62 -11.31
C THR A 327 21.68 -13.43 -10.18
N ASP A 328 21.16 -13.29 -8.98
CA ASP A 328 21.53 -14.13 -7.84
C ASP A 328 20.48 -15.24 -7.61
N GLU A 329 20.76 -16.12 -6.66
CA GLU A 329 19.88 -17.25 -6.31
C GLU A 329 18.48 -16.78 -5.90
N VAL A 330 18.39 -15.71 -5.11
CA VAL A 330 17.12 -15.09 -4.69
C VAL A 330 16.32 -14.60 -5.89
N TRP A 331 16.97 -13.99 -6.89
CA TRP A 331 16.33 -13.56 -8.12
C TRP A 331 15.76 -14.74 -8.92
N ASN A 332 16.52 -15.83 -9.00
CA ASN A 332 16.09 -17.03 -9.70
C ASN A 332 14.87 -17.63 -9.02
N GLU A 333 14.90 -17.83 -7.70
CA GLU A 333 13.80 -18.38 -6.93
C GLU A 333 12.49 -17.57 -7.07
N LEU A 334 12.60 -16.24 -7.18
CA LEU A 334 11.47 -15.34 -7.40
C LEU A 334 10.89 -15.37 -8.83
N HIS A 335 11.67 -15.80 -9.83
CA HIS A 335 11.29 -15.76 -11.25
C HIS A 335 11.25 -17.14 -11.90
N GLU A 336 11.53 -18.20 -11.16
CA GLU A 336 11.37 -19.58 -11.62
C GLU A 336 9.91 -19.87 -11.93
N LEU A 337 9.69 -20.41 -13.14
CA LEU A 337 8.42 -20.97 -13.57
C LEU A 337 8.33 -22.37 -12.93
N HIS A 338 7.40 -22.55 -12.00
CA HIS A 338 6.95 -23.88 -11.61
C HIS A 338 5.73 -24.25 -12.44
#